data_AF-A0AA50E330-F1
#
_entry.id   AF-A0AA50E330-F1
#
_cell.length_a   1.000
_cell.length_b   1.000
_cell.length_c   1.000
_cell.angle_alpha   90.00
_cell.angle_beta   90.00
_cell.angle_gamma   90.00
#
_symmetry.space_group_name_H-M   'P 1'
#
loop_
_entity.id
_entity.type
_entity.pdbx_description
1 polymer ?
#
loop_
_entity_poly.entity_id
_entity_poly.type
_entity_poly.pdbx_seq_one_letter_code
_entity_poly.pdbx_strand_id
1 'polypeptide(L)' 'MSYQYPPEYELLKGDMKGLISRRINKQHRLVYEVIEQQKLIKIYRMWTHYE' A
#
# COMPACT_ATOMS: atom_id res chain seq x y z
N MET A 1 -3.15 -4.29 -21.79
CA MET A 1 -2.78 -3.82 -20.44
C MET A 1 -4.05 -3.38 -19.74
N SER A 2 -4.64 -4.21 -18.89
CA SER A 2 -5.88 -3.86 -18.18
C SER A 2 -5.55 -2.91 -17.02
N TYR A 3 -5.89 -1.64 -17.17
CA TYR A 3 -5.92 -0.69 -16.06
C TYR A 3 -7.17 -0.98 -15.22
N GLN A 4 -7.03 -1.81 -14.19
CA GLN A 4 -8.10 -1.96 -13.19
C GLN A 4 -8.01 -0.79 -12.22
N TYR A 5 -9.04 0.06 -12.23
CA TYR A 5 -9.22 1.15 -11.28
C TYR A 5 -10.48 0.89 -10.43
N PRO A 6 -10.37 0.94 -9.09
CA PRO A 6 -9.16 1.21 -8.32
C PRO A 6 -8.21 0.00 -8.24
N PRO A 7 -6.88 0.19 -8.27
CA PRO A 7 -5.94 -0.90 -8.05
C PRO A 7 -6.19 -1.57 -6.70
N GLU A 8 -6.14 -2.91 -6.68
CA GLU A 8 -6.35 -3.74 -5.49
C GLU A 8 -5.43 -3.32 -4.33
N TYR A 9 -5.98 -3.37 -3.13
CA TYR A 9 -5.25 -3.12 -1.89
C TYR A 9 -5.52 -4.25 -0.90
N GLU A 10 -4.57 -4.49 -0.01
CA GLU A 10 -4.62 -5.52 1.02
C GLU A 10 -4.40 -4.88 2.39
N LEU A 11 -5.23 -5.22 3.37
CA LEU A 11 -4.98 -4.83 4.76
C LEU A 11 -3.94 -5.78 5.38
N LEU A 12 -2.88 -5.21 5.93
CA LEU A 12 -1.85 -5.97 6.62
C LEU A 12 -2.36 -6.45 7.99
N LYS A 13 -1.83 -7.59 8.42
CA LYS A 13 -2.13 -8.26 9.70
C LYS A 13 -0.85 -8.40 10.53
N GLY A 14 -0.99 -8.78 11.80
CA GLY A 14 0.15 -8.93 12.73
C GLY A 14 0.67 -7.58 13.23
N ASP A 15 1.98 -7.42 13.34
CA ASP A 15 2.61 -6.19 13.87
C ASP A 15 2.33 -4.93 13.04
N MET A 16 1.91 -5.11 11.78
CA MET A 16 1.54 -4.03 10.85
C MET A 16 0.02 -3.89 10.67
N LYS A 17 -0.77 -4.38 11.63
CA LYS A 17 -2.24 -4.35 11.57
C LYS A 17 -2.75 -2.92 11.39
N GLY A 18 -3.59 -2.72 10.38
CA GLY A 18 -4.19 -1.42 10.05
C GLY A 18 -3.47 -0.67 8.92
N LEU A 19 -2.28 -1.11 8.52
CA LEU A 19 -1.62 -0.59 7.33
C LEU A 19 -2.21 -1.21 6.07
N ILE A 20 -2.23 -0.43 5.00
CA ILE A 20 -2.70 -0.82 3.66
C ILE A 20 -1.47 -1.08 2.80
N SER A 21 -1.44 -2.23 2.12
CA SER A 21 -0.48 -2.57 1.08
C SER A 21 -1.13 -2.44 -0.29
N ARG A 22 -0.49 -1.71 -1.20
CA ARG A 22 -0.92 -1.56 -2.60
C ARG A 22 0.20 -1.88 -3.56
N ARG A 23 -0.09 -2.64 -4.61
CA ARG A 23 0.89 -2.96 -5.66
C ARG A 23 0.96 -1.80 -6.66
N ILE A 24 2.14 -1.22 -6.85
CA ILE A 24 2.38 -0.18 -7.86
C ILE A 24 2.70 -0.82 -9.21
N ASN A 25 3.53 -1.88 -9.22
CA ASN A 25 3.84 -2.69 -10.39
C ASN A 25 4.21 -4.13 -9.98
N LYS A 26 4.68 -4.98 -10.91
CA LYS A 26 5.00 -6.40 -10.60
C LYS A 26 6.03 -6.57 -9.47
N GLN A 27 6.94 -5.61 -9.28
CA GLN A 27 8.00 -5.66 -8.28
C GLN A 27 7.75 -4.73 -7.10
N HIS A 28 6.95 -3.67 -7.26
CA HIS A 28 6.87 -2.61 -6.26
C HIS A 28 5.57 -2.66 -5.45
N ARG A 29 5.69 -2.58 -4.12
CA ARG A 29 4.56 -2.43 -3.19
C ARG A 29 4.74 -1.18 -2.32
N LEU A 30 3.67 -0.41 -2.18
CA LEU A 30 3.54 0.70 -1.25
C LEU A 30 2.83 0.22 0.00
N VAL A 31 3.32 0.59 1.18
CA VAL A 31 2.58 0.38 2.41
C VAL A 31 2.38 1.72 3.13
N TYR A 32 1.13 2.02 3.41
CA TYR A 32 0.68 3.31 3.91
C TYR A 32 -0.50 3.16 4.86
N GLU A 33 -0.80 4.24 5.57
CA GLU A 33 -1.96 4.40 6.43
C GLU A 33 -2.73 5.65 5.99
N VAL A 34 -4.06 5.58 6.03
CA VAL A 34 -4.92 6.75 5.79
C VAL A 34 -5.47 7.22 7.13
N ILE A 35 -5.14 8.46 7.51
CA ILE A 35 -5.62 9.12 8.72
C ILE A 35 -6.66 10.15 8.29
N GLU A 36 -7.91 9.70 8.17
CA GLU A 36 -9.03 10.47 7.61
C GLU A 36 -9.28 11.77 8.37
N GLN A 37 -9.21 11.74 9.70
CA GLN A 37 -9.43 12.93 10.54
C GLN A 37 -8.45 14.06 10.21
N GLN A 38 -7.24 13.70 9.76
CA GLN A 38 -6.18 14.66 9.41
C GLN A 38 -6.06 14.86 7.90
N LYS A 39 -6.87 14.16 7.09
CA LYS A 39 -6.73 14.08 5.63
C LYS A 39 -5.29 13.78 5.19
N LEU A 40 -4.62 12.88 5.93
CA LEU A 40 -3.20 12.59 5.78
C LEU A 40 -3.00 11.14 5.35
N ILE A 41 -2.09 10.93 4.41
CA ILE A 41 -1.57 9.61 4.07
C ILE A 41 -0.14 9.50 4.59
N LYS A 42 0.11 8.56 5.50
CA LYS A 42 1.45 8.26 5.99
C LYS A 42 2.04 7.10 5.20
N ILE A 43 3.16 7.33 4.54
CA ILE A 43 3.89 6.29 3.81
C ILE A 43 4.96 5.72 4.74
N TYR A 44 4.91 4.41 4.98
CA TYR A 44 5.86 3.73 5.84
C TYR A 44 7.03 3.14 5.05
N ARG A 45 6.75 2.61 3.85
CA ARG A 45 7.74 1.85 3.07
C ARG A 45 7.30 1.73 1.62
N MET A 46 8.28 1.73 0.73
CA MET A 46 8.14 1.43 -0.69
C MET A 46 9.10 0.28 -0.99
N TRP A 47 8.55 -0.93 -1.13
CA TRP A 47 9.32 -2.16 -1.32
C TRP A 47 9.61 -2.34 -2.81
N THR A 48 10.87 -2.50 -3.17
CA THR A 48 11.32 -3.19 -4.38
C THR A 48 11.41 -4.67 -4.03
N HIS A 49 10.63 -5.54 -4.67
CA HIS A 49 10.83 -6.97 -4.52
C HIS A 49 11.92 -7.41 -5.50
N TYR A 50 13.07 -7.74 -4.91
CA TYR A 50 14.35 -8.15 -5.49
C TYR A 50 15.11 -7.06 -6.26
N GLU A 51 16.40 -6.93 -5.94
CA GLU A 51 17.41 -6.40 -6.86
C GLU A 51 17.58 -7.36 -8.06
#